data_AF-A0A8H4KW97-F1
#
_entry.id   AF-A0A8H4KW97-F1
#
_cell.length_a   1.000
_cell.length_b   1.000
_cell.length_c   1.000
_cell.angle_alpha   90.00
_cell.angle_beta   90.00
_cell.angle_gamma   90.00
#
_symmetry.space_group_name_H-M   'P 1'
#
loop_
_entity.id
_entity.type
_entity.pdbx_description
1 polymer ?
#
loop_
_entity_poly.entity_id
_entity_poly.type
_entity_poly.pdbx_seq_one_letter_code
_entity_poly.pdbx_strand_id
1 'polypeptide(L)'
;MEDQPDITISVDLGTTFTGVAWMRRGAPIQVINDWPGSDDRGDRKVPTTIVYNSDGSVSSWGFMCADDDLSAAAGKTRRDFFKIFLDPDTLAAAQLQGLNNVPQSTAQARQFVTEYLKQIYAHVKDSIEIHMGIQHVGGWKNMSVEFLFSAPTTWTSMVIINVFKGAIRDAGFGTEGSKHSAFIDLTESEAAAVATLKAGAVDLRVNDVFLTVDAGGGTTDLALMRVTSSDSKFPQMSQVAAVSGVGVGSSLIDRAFTRLVSQRVAECPDFNLPDDFALRMARSPGFKSVKHKFGEKVYMQETYKILMEGVGYDTNHEGLRVQEGRMLFSKQEIQSLFDVHVEAIMGRIVKRLDWLTEEGRAEQVEYMILSGGLGSSAYVREALQQRLTNLQHPNAQHVVVIPSQDPQLIVARGILENKRQRMESGDKAVLSTWIARASYGFIVQQIYMPTHHFDQDVRQDPWDPNIKWAVNQIQWLIKKGDTVNPDSPLVKIFEIRLKEGDTTRAWDTDIVVSNNEPKWLPRSIKQAGAMKLCSVKSNLAGVQQHQLVLKEKRGTCLRRGTKFYICRFDVRVIVAPADLRFELWFGGKKFSGNHQPISVQWDAAEK
;
A
#
# COMPACT_ATOMS: atom_id res chain seq x y z
N MET A 1 -25.16 -14.98 4.47
CA MET A 1 -23.81 -14.80 5.03
C MET A 1 -22.86 -15.20 3.92
N GLU A 2 -21.95 -14.32 3.51
CA GLU A 2 -20.84 -14.76 2.65
C GLU A 2 -20.06 -15.86 3.38
N ASP A 3 -19.64 -16.89 2.65
CA ASP A 3 -18.77 -17.95 3.19
C ASP A 3 -17.49 -17.28 3.69
N GLN A 4 -17.25 -17.37 5.00
CA GLN A 4 -16.01 -16.88 5.61
C GLN A 4 -14.85 -17.79 5.19
N PRO A 5 -13.64 -17.24 4.94
CA PRO A 5 -12.51 -18.05 4.53
C PRO A 5 -12.07 -18.99 5.66
N ASP A 6 -11.57 -20.17 5.29
CA ASP A 6 -10.96 -21.12 6.24
C ASP A 6 -9.66 -20.54 6.81
N ILE A 7 -8.91 -19.81 5.96
CA ILE A 7 -7.65 -19.16 6.29
C ILE A 7 -7.63 -17.73 5.72
N THR A 8 -7.26 -16.77 6.56
CA THR A 8 -6.87 -15.43 6.11
C THR A 8 -5.38 -15.24 6.33
N ILE A 9 -4.66 -14.78 5.30
CA ILE A 9 -3.22 -14.55 5.31
C ILE A 9 -2.97 -13.08 4.98
N SER A 10 -2.21 -12.39 5.82
CA SER A 10 -1.76 -11.04 5.54
C SER A 10 -0.29 -11.04 5.13
N VAL A 11 0.01 -10.34 4.04
CA VAL A 11 1.36 -10.17 3.50
C VAL A 11 1.71 -8.69 3.47
N ASP A 12 2.67 -8.31 4.31
CA ASP A 12 3.29 -7.00 4.29
C ASP A 12 4.58 -7.08 3.46
N LEU A 13 4.48 -6.85 2.15
CA LEU A 13 5.65 -6.76 1.27
C LEU A 13 6.36 -5.44 1.54
N GLY A 14 7.26 -5.35 2.51
CA GLY A 14 8.01 -4.12 2.77
C GLY A 14 9.14 -3.89 1.76
N THR A 15 9.62 -2.64 1.69
CA THR A 15 10.74 -2.26 0.81
C THR A 15 12.04 -2.99 1.13
N THR A 16 12.31 -3.27 2.41
CA THR A 16 13.52 -3.96 2.88
C THR A 16 13.25 -5.37 3.40
N PHE A 17 12.09 -5.59 4.01
CA PHE A 17 11.71 -6.85 4.64
C PHE A 17 10.23 -7.12 4.44
N THR A 18 9.88 -8.38 4.21
CA THR A 18 8.52 -8.88 4.06
C THR A 18 8.09 -9.61 5.32
N GLY A 19 6.91 -9.28 5.86
CA GLY A 19 6.31 -9.98 6.99
C GLY A 19 5.04 -10.72 6.56
N VAL A 20 4.81 -11.90 7.10
CA VAL A 20 3.59 -12.67 6.85
C VAL A 20 2.98 -13.14 8.15
N ALA A 21 1.67 -12.92 8.29
CA ALA A 21 0.87 -13.42 9.39
C ALA A 21 -0.36 -14.12 8.82
N TRP A 22 -0.96 -15.03 9.57
CA TRP A 22 -2.17 -15.74 9.17
C TRP A 22 -3.04 -16.08 10.36
N MET A 23 -4.32 -16.33 10.10
CA MET A 23 -5.26 -16.75 11.12
C MET A 23 -6.31 -17.71 10.55
N ARG A 24 -6.86 -18.52 11.44
CA ARG A 24 -8.10 -19.27 11.22
C ARG A 24 -9.20 -18.65 12.05
N ARG A 25 -10.45 -18.92 11.68
CA ARG A 25 -11.61 -18.48 12.46
C ARG A 25 -11.50 -18.95 13.92
N GLY A 26 -11.60 -18.00 14.85
CA GLY A 26 -11.55 -18.26 16.29
C GLY A 26 -10.18 -18.66 16.83
N ALA A 27 -9.13 -18.64 16.00
CA ALA A 27 -7.75 -18.91 16.43
C ALA A 27 -6.96 -17.59 16.55
N PRO A 28 -5.96 -17.53 17.44
CA PRO A 28 -5.03 -16.41 17.49
C PRO A 28 -4.28 -16.22 16.17
N ILE A 29 -3.88 -14.98 15.89
CA ILE A 29 -3.00 -14.67 14.76
C ILE A 29 -1.65 -15.36 14.96
N GLN A 30 -1.21 -16.07 13.92
CA GLN A 30 0.09 -16.73 13.83
C GLN A 30 1.00 -15.97 12.86
N VAL A 31 2.30 -16.12 13.03
CA VAL A 31 3.33 -15.41 12.27
C VAL A 31 4.21 -16.44 11.59
N ILE A 32 4.58 -16.20 10.33
CA ILE A 32 5.60 -16.99 9.64
C ILE A 32 6.98 -16.50 10.09
N ASN A 33 7.75 -17.39 10.71
CA ASN A 33 9.08 -17.08 11.26
C ASN A 33 10.13 -18.18 11.00
N ASP A 34 9.79 -19.15 10.16
CA ASP A 34 10.60 -20.30 9.74
C ASP A 34 11.25 -20.06 8.37
N TRP A 35 11.75 -18.84 8.14
CA TRP A 35 12.27 -18.42 6.84
C TRP A 35 13.54 -19.18 6.43
N PRO A 36 13.67 -19.59 5.16
CA PRO A 36 14.83 -20.33 4.69
C PRO A 36 16.09 -19.45 4.69
N GLY A 37 17.21 -20.05 5.09
CA GLY A 37 18.52 -19.38 5.18
C GLY A 37 18.69 -18.45 6.37
N SER A 38 17.72 -18.34 7.28
CA SER A 38 17.91 -17.58 8.52
C SER A 38 18.79 -18.36 9.51
N ASP A 39 19.78 -17.66 10.07
CA ASP A 39 20.64 -18.17 11.15
C ASP A 39 19.91 -18.22 12.50
N ASP A 40 18.83 -17.46 12.66
CA ASP A 40 18.04 -17.38 13.90
C ASP A 40 16.66 -18.03 13.71
N ARG A 41 16.37 -19.04 14.55
CA ARG A 41 15.04 -19.66 14.60
C ARG A 41 14.06 -18.71 15.28
N GLY A 42 13.62 -17.68 14.58
CA GLY A 42 12.71 -16.68 15.14
C GLY A 42 12.55 -15.39 14.34
N ASP A 43 13.25 -15.22 13.21
CA ASP A 43 13.12 -14.03 12.38
C ASP A 43 11.66 -13.81 11.94
N ARG A 44 11.09 -12.68 12.34
CA ARG A 44 9.68 -12.37 12.09
C ARG A 44 9.41 -11.83 10.69
N LYS A 45 10.46 -11.46 9.96
CA LYS A 45 10.40 -10.98 8.58
C LYS A 45 11.58 -11.53 7.79
N VAL A 46 11.42 -11.62 6.49
CA VAL A 46 12.47 -12.05 5.54
C VAL A 46 12.93 -10.87 4.67
N PRO A 47 14.23 -10.72 4.35
CA PRO A 47 14.70 -9.65 3.48
C PRO A 47 14.00 -9.65 2.11
N THR A 48 13.55 -8.47 1.66
CA THR A 48 12.97 -8.28 0.33
C THR A 48 14.08 -8.14 -0.71
N THR A 49 14.73 -9.27 -1.00
CA THR A 49 15.89 -9.37 -1.88
C THR A 49 15.85 -10.66 -2.68
N ILE A 50 16.39 -10.62 -3.88
CA ILE A 50 16.49 -11.76 -4.79
C ILE A 50 17.80 -11.68 -5.58
N VAL A 51 18.44 -12.83 -5.79
CA VAL A 51 19.66 -12.96 -6.61
C VAL A 51 19.34 -13.84 -7.80
N TYR A 52 19.81 -13.42 -8.97
CA TYR A 52 19.70 -14.15 -10.23
C TYR A 52 21.03 -14.75 -10.63
N ASN A 53 20.99 -15.93 -11.25
CA ASN A 53 22.09 -16.49 -12.02
C ASN A 53 22.26 -15.71 -13.34
N SER A 54 23.37 -15.96 -14.03
CA SER A 54 23.68 -15.31 -15.32
C SER A 54 22.69 -15.64 -16.44
N ASP A 55 21.97 -16.77 -16.33
CA ASP A 55 20.92 -17.18 -17.26
C ASP A 55 19.55 -16.53 -16.97
N GLY A 56 19.46 -15.70 -15.93
CA GLY A 56 18.23 -15.03 -15.48
C GLY A 56 17.33 -15.88 -14.60
N SER A 57 17.72 -17.12 -14.24
CA SER A 57 17.02 -17.91 -13.24
C SER A 57 17.25 -17.37 -11.83
N VAL A 58 16.30 -17.58 -10.92
CA VAL A 58 16.45 -17.20 -9.50
C VAL A 58 17.46 -18.15 -8.84
N SER A 59 18.55 -17.60 -8.33
CA SER A 59 19.57 -18.30 -7.54
C SER A 59 19.09 -18.47 -6.09
N SER A 60 18.78 -17.36 -5.44
CA SER A 60 18.41 -17.29 -4.03
C SER A 60 17.47 -16.11 -3.76
N TRP A 61 16.82 -16.12 -2.59
CA TRP A 61 15.95 -15.06 -2.13
C TRP A 61 16.01 -14.94 -0.61
N GLY A 62 15.61 -13.80 -0.06
CA GLY A 62 15.54 -13.62 1.39
C GLY A 62 16.91 -13.72 2.07
N PHE A 63 16.99 -14.49 3.15
CA PHE A 63 18.23 -14.66 3.90
C PHE A 63 19.30 -15.46 3.13
N MET A 64 18.89 -16.37 2.25
CA MET A 64 19.81 -17.17 1.42
C MET A 64 20.67 -16.31 0.47
N CYS A 65 20.29 -15.06 0.22
CA CYS A 65 21.11 -14.12 -0.54
C CYS A 65 22.41 -13.71 0.17
N ALA A 66 22.56 -13.97 1.48
CA ALA A 66 23.80 -13.68 2.21
C ALA A 66 24.97 -14.57 1.74
N ASP A 67 24.68 -15.85 1.47
CA ASP A 67 25.70 -16.80 0.99
C ASP A 67 26.19 -16.44 -0.43
N ASP A 68 25.29 -15.89 -1.25
CA ASP A 68 25.60 -15.42 -2.60
C ASP A 68 26.43 -14.12 -2.61
N ASP A 69 26.39 -13.30 -1.54
CA ASP A 69 27.29 -12.14 -1.38
C ASP A 69 28.73 -12.58 -1.01
N LEU A 70 28.88 -13.73 -0.32
CA LEU A 70 30.18 -14.29 0.10
C LEU A 70 30.89 -15.05 -1.02
N SER A 71 30.12 -15.74 -1.87
CA SER A 71 30.63 -16.29 -3.12
C SER A 71 30.58 -15.21 -4.20
N ALA A 72 31.70 -14.56 -4.49
CA ALA A 72 31.85 -13.70 -5.68
C ALA A 72 31.79 -14.54 -6.98
N ALA A 73 30.74 -15.34 -7.16
CA ALA A 73 30.51 -16.17 -8.31
C ALA A 73 30.21 -15.25 -9.50
N ALA A 74 31.18 -15.16 -10.41
CA ALA A 74 31.08 -14.37 -11.64
C ALA A 74 29.75 -14.67 -12.35
N GLY A 75 28.91 -13.63 -12.50
CA GLY A 75 27.66 -13.70 -13.25
C GLY A 75 26.37 -13.66 -12.44
N LYS A 76 26.41 -13.62 -11.09
CA LYS A 76 25.19 -13.42 -10.28
C LYS A 76 24.80 -11.94 -10.17
N THR A 77 23.49 -11.65 -10.19
CA THR A 77 22.96 -10.29 -10.07
C THR A 77 21.97 -10.19 -8.92
N ARG A 78 22.31 -9.38 -7.91
CA ARG A 78 21.43 -9.09 -6.77
C ARG A 78 20.48 -7.93 -7.08
N ARG A 79 19.22 -8.08 -6.67
CA ARG A 79 18.18 -7.05 -6.74
C ARG A 79 17.59 -6.81 -5.36
N ASP A 80 17.77 -5.58 -4.88
CA ASP A 80 17.20 -5.05 -3.63
C ASP A 80 16.26 -3.87 -3.97
N PHE A 81 15.39 -3.49 -3.04
CA PHE A 81 14.53 -2.29 -3.12
C PHE A 81 13.58 -2.24 -4.32
N PHE A 82 13.41 -3.32 -5.08
CA PHE A 82 12.68 -3.32 -6.35
C PHE A 82 11.18 -2.93 -6.23
N LYS A 83 10.58 -3.06 -5.04
CA LYS A 83 9.18 -2.63 -4.76
C LYS A 83 8.95 -1.15 -5.08
N ILE A 84 9.90 -0.26 -4.73
CA ILE A 84 9.70 1.18 -4.88
C ILE A 84 9.67 1.62 -6.35
N PHE A 85 10.28 0.82 -7.23
CA PHE A 85 10.33 1.09 -8.67
C PHE A 85 9.08 0.61 -9.42
N LEU A 86 8.05 0.13 -8.71
CA LEU A 86 6.70 0.00 -9.27
C LEU A 86 6.07 1.38 -9.50
N ASP A 87 6.54 2.40 -8.78
CA ASP A 87 6.20 3.80 -9.01
C ASP A 87 7.08 4.37 -10.14
N PRO A 88 6.48 4.77 -11.29
CA PRO A 88 7.23 5.35 -12.41
C PRO A 88 8.04 6.59 -12.03
N ASP A 89 7.52 7.45 -11.13
CA ASP A 89 8.18 8.69 -10.75
C ASP A 89 9.44 8.39 -9.92
N THR A 90 9.33 7.44 -8.98
CA THR A 90 10.46 6.95 -8.20
C THR A 90 11.52 6.31 -9.09
N LEU A 91 11.12 5.53 -10.10
CA LEU A 91 12.03 4.93 -11.06
C LEU A 91 12.78 5.99 -11.88
N ALA A 92 12.06 6.95 -12.45
CA ALA A 92 12.64 8.03 -13.26
C ALA A 92 13.64 8.86 -12.45
N ALA A 93 13.29 9.22 -11.21
CA ALA A 93 14.19 9.95 -10.31
C ALA A 93 15.47 9.16 -10.01
N ALA A 94 15.37 7.85 -9.78
CA ALA A 94 16.53 7.00 -9.51
C ALA A 94 17.46 6.84 -10.72
N GLN A 95 16.89 6.74 -11.92
CA GLN A 95 17.65 6.68 -13.18
C GLN A 95 18.39 8.00 -13.45
N LEU A 96 17.73 9.15 -13.23
CA LEU A 96 18.35 10.48 -13.37
C LEU A 96 19.50 10.70 -12.39
N GLN A 97 19.42 10.13 -11.18
CA GLN A 97 20.47 10.18 -10.18
C GLN A 97 21.64 9.23 -10.46
N GLY A 98 21.52 8.35 -11.47
CA GLY A 98 22.56 7.37 -11.80
C GLY A 98 22.76 6.33 -10.70
N LEU A 99 21.70 5.97 -9.95
CA LEU A 99 21.82 4.95 -8.92
C LEU A 99 22.10 3.57 -9.55
N ASN A 100 22.98 2.79 -8.91
CA ASN A 100 23.29 1.43 -9.33
C ASN A 100 22.10 0.48 -9.10
N ASN A 101 22.03 -0.61 -9.87
CA ASN A 101 21.03 -1.68 -9.75
C ASN A 101 19.56 -1.27 -9.94
N VAL A 102 19.30 -0.07 -10.47
CA VAL A 102 17.95 0.40 -10.82
C VAL A 102 17.38 -0.43 -11.98
N PRO A 103 16.10 -0.83 -11.93
CA PRO A 103 15.45 -1.48 -13.06
C PRO A 103 15.43 -0.61 -14.33
N GLN A 104 15.35 -1.25 -15.49
CA GLN A 104 15.25 -0.57 -16.78
C GLN A 104 13.85 -0.01 -17.03
N SER A 105 12.82 -0.61 -16.42
CA SER A 105 11.42 -0.21 -16.55
C SER A 105 10.59 -0.65 -15.34
N THR A 106 9.41 -0.09 -15.19
CA THR A 106 8.40 -0.54 -14.21
C THR A 106 7.96 -1.98 -14.46
N ALA A 107 7.97 -2.44 -15.72
CA ALA A 107 7.70 -3.83 -16.07
C ALA A 107 8.77 -4.78 -15.52
N GLN A 108 10.05 -4.39 -15.58
CA GLN A 108 11.14 -5.16 -14.98
C GLN A 108 11.08 -5.12 -13.45
N ALA A 109 10.75 -3.98 -12.84
CA ALA A 109 10.50 -3.91 -11.39
C ALA A 109 9.37 -4.86 -10.97
N ARG A 110 8.26 -4.89 -11.73
CA ARG A 110 7.14 -5.81 -11.55
C ARG A 110 7.58 -7.27 -11.68
N GLN A 111 8.47 -7.60 -12.61
CA GLN A 111 9.02 -8.95 -12.73
C GLN A 111 9.76 -9.36 -11.45
N PHE A 112 10.65 -8.51 -10.94
CA PHE A 112 11.37 -8.78 -9.68
C PHE A 112 10.43 -8.98 -8.49
N VAL A 113 9.39 -8.14 -8.37
CA VAL A 113 8.34 -8.31 -7.37
C VAL A 113 7.62 -9.64 -7.54
N THR A 114 7.23 -9.99 -8.76
CA THR A 114 6.49 -11.21 -9.06
C THR A 114 7.31 -12.45 -8.71
N GLU A 115 8.58 -12.50 -9.10
CA GLU A 115 9.46 -13.65 -8.86
C GLU A 115 9.80 -13.82 -7.39
N TYR A 116 10.03 -12.72 -6.66
CA TYR A 116 10.18 -12.77 -5.21
C TYR A 116 8.89 -13.26 -4.52
N LEU A 117 7.74 -12.72 -4.91
CA LEU A 117 6.45 -13.13 -4.36
C LEU A 117 6.12 -14.60 -4.66
N LYS A 118 6.56 -15.17 -5.78
CA LYS A 118 6.42 -16.62 -6.05
C LYS A 118 7.13 -17.46 -4.98
N GLN A 119 8.32 -17.03 -4.56
CA GLN A 119 9.07 -17.71 -3.51
C GLN A 119 8.36 -17.57 -2.15
N ILE A 120 7.87 -16.38 -1.84
CA ILE A 120 7.05 -16.14 -0.63
C ILE A 120 5.79 -17.02 -0.63
N TYR A 121 5.06 -17.08 -1.74
CA TYR A 121 3.85 -17.90 -1.85
C TYR A 121 4.14 -19.37 -1.57
N ALA A 122 5.18 -19.92 -2.22
CA ALA A 122 5.58 -21.31 -2.05
C ALA A 122 5.92 -21.63 -0.59
N HIS A 123 6.74 -20.78 0.06
CA HIS A 123 7.11 -20.94 1.47
C HIS A 123 5.90 -20.83 2.40
N VAL A 124 5.10 -19.77 2.26
CA VAL A 124 3.93 -19.51 3.12
C VAL A 124 2.93 -20.66 3.04
N LYS A 125 2.67 -21.17 1.84
CA LYS A 125 1.83 -22.34 1.64
C LYS A 125 2.39 -23.55 2.39
N ASP A 126 3.64 -23.90 2.13
CA ASP A 126 4.29 -25.08 2.73
C ASP A 126 4.28 -25.00 4.26
N SER A 127 4.71 -23.86 4.82
CA SER A 127 4.66 -23.62 6.26
C SER A 127 3.26 -23.79 6.83
N ILE A 128 2.22 -23.21 6.21
CA ILE A 128 0.85 -23.36 6.71
C ILE A 128 0.36 -24.80 6.59
N GLU A 129 0.66 -25.50 5.49
CA GLU A 129 0.32 -26.91 5.31
C GLU A 129 0.98 -27.80 6.37
N ILE A 130 2.23 -27.53 6.75
CA ILE A 130 2.94 -28.19 7.86
C ILE A 130 2.24 -27.90 9.19
N HIS A 131 2.00 -26.62 9.51
CA HIS A 131 1.38 -26.21 10.78
C HIS A 131 -0.04 -26.77 10.95
N MET A 132 -0.74 -27.00 9.84
CA MET A 132 -2.07 -27.60 9.82
C MET A 132 -2.06 -29.13 9.74
N GLY A 133 -0.90 -29.76 9.56
CA GLY A 133 -0.77 -31.21 9.40
C GLY A 133 -1.37 -31.73 8.10
N ILE A 134 -1.49 -30.89 7.06
CA ILE A 134 -2.09 -31.24 5.77
C ILE A 134 -1.07 -31.41 4.63
N GLN A 135 0.22 -31.16 4.87
CA GLN A 135 1.29 -31.23 3.86
C GLN A 135 1.30 -32.56 3.08
N HIS A 136 1.07 -33.70 3.73
CA HIS A 136 1.11 -35.02 3.08
C HIS A 136 -0.25 -35.56 2.61
N VAL A 137 -1.35 -34.99 3.10
CA VAL A 137 -2.71 -35.41 2.73
C VAL A 137 -3.37 -34.48 1.70
N GLY A 138 -2.77 -33.30 1.47
CA GLY A 138 -3.30 -32.25 0.62
C GLY A 138 -4.52 -31.58 1.22
N GLY A 139 -5.10 -30.65 0.46
CA GLY A 139 -6.34 -29.95 0.84
C GLY A 139 -6.35 -28.46 0.56
N TRP A 140 -5.18 -27.83 0.44
CA TRP A 140 -5.03 -26.40 0.19
C TRP A 140 -5.92 -25.85 -0.93
N LYS A 141 -5.95 -26.53 -2.09
CA LYS A 141 -6.79 -26.14 -3.25
C LYS A 141 -8.29 -26.16 -2.98
N ASN A 142 -8.74 -26.98 -2.02
CA ASN A 142 -10.14 -27.13 -1.65
C ASN A 142 -10.57 -26.14 -0.55
N MET A 143 -9.60 -25.57 0.18
CA MET A 143 -9.85 -24.57 1.20
C MET A 143 -10.23 -23.23 0.59
N SER A 144 -11.01 -22.45 1.33
CA SER A 144 -11.17 -21.02 1.06
C SER A 144 -10.01 -20.25 1.72
N VAL A 145 -9.16 -19.65 0.89
CA VAL A 145 -7.96 -18.93 1.34
C VAL A 145 -8.02 -17.49 0.85
N GLU A 146 -7.96 -16.54 1.77
CA GLU A 146 -7.97 -15.12 1.45
C GLU A 146 -6.62 -14.48 1.79
N PHE A 147 -5.96 -13.93 0.78
CA PHE A 147 -4.71 -13.17 0.93
C PHE A 147 -4.99 -11.68 0.95
N LEU A 148 -4.46 -10.97 1.94
CA LEU A 148 -4.63 -9.53 2.14
C LEU A 148 -3.27 -8.84 2.17
N PHE A 149 -3.03 -7.94 1.22
CA PHE A 149 -1.78 -7.19 1.10
C PHE A 149 -1.94 -5.76 1.62
N SER A 150 -0.90 -5.26 2.28
CA SER A 150 -0.74 -3.83 2.53
C SER A 150 -0.31 -3.10 1.26
N ALA A 151 -0.61 -1.80 1.18
CA ALA A 151 -0.02 -0.91 0.19
C ALA A 151 0.73 0.26 0.86
N PRO A 152 1.86 0.73 0.31
CA PRO A 152 2.50 1.95 0.78
C PRO A 152 1.54 3.13 0.78
N THR A 153 1.61 3.96 1.81
CA THR A 153 0.80 5.18 1.89
C THR A 153 1.18 6.17 0.79
N THR A 154 2.42 6.11 0.31
CA THR A 154 2.93 6.90 -0.82
C THR A 154 2.29 6.54 -2.16
N TRP A 155 1.69 5.36 -2.30
CA TRP A 155 1.01 4.97 -3.55
C TRP A 155 -0.37 5.60 -3.63
N THR A 156 -0.42 6.76 -4.29
CA THR A 156 -1.65 7.54 -4.54
C THR A 156 -2.29 7.23 -5.89
N SER A 157 -1.55 6.58 -6.79
CA SER A 157 -2.03 6.20 -8.13
C SER A 157 -2.58 4.78 -8.14
N MET A 158 -3.81 4.63 -8.61
CA MET A 158 -4.43 3.32 -8.85
C MET A 158 -3.69 2.51 -9.92
N VAL A 159 -2.94 3.15 -10.82
CA VAL A 159 -2.10 2.46 -11.80
C VAL A 159 -1.05 1.60 -11.10
N ILE A 160 -0.36 2.15 -10.10
CA ILE A 160 0.67 1.43 -9.33
C ILE A 160 0.03 0.26 -8.57
N ILE A 161 -1.13 0.51 -7.94
CA ILE A 161 -1.91 -0.52 -7.24
C ILE A 161 -2.28 -1.67 -8.18
N ASN A 162 -2.70 -1.39 -9.41
CA ASN A 162 -3.06 -2.42 -10.39
C ASN A 162 -1.84 -3.19 -10.91
N VAL A 163 -0.71 -2.52 -11.13
CA VAL A 163 0.57 -3.20 -11.44
C VAL A 163 0.94 -4.18 -10.34
N PHE A 164 0.77 -3.77 -9.08
CA PHE A 164 1.04 -4.62 -7.92
C PHE A 164 0.06 -5.80 -7.80
N LYS A 165 -1.24 -5.58 -7.98
CA LYS A 165 -2.24 -6.67 -8.09
C LYS A 165 -1.88 -7.68 -9.17
N GLY A 166 -1.42 -7.18 -10.31
CA GLY A 166 -0.95 -8.03 -11.39
C GLY A 166 0.25 -8.88 -10.97
N ALA A 167 1.19 -8.34 -10.18
CA ALA A 167 2.33 -9.10 -9.66
C ALA A 167 1.90 -10.16 -8.63
N ILE A 168 0.99 -9.80 -7.72
CA ILE A 168 0.41 -10.70 -6.71
C ILE A 168 -0.24 -11.91 -7.40
N ARG A 169 -1.13 -11.65 -8.37
CA ARG A 169 -1.84 -12.71 -9.11
C ARG A 169 -0.88 -13.60 -9.88
N ASP A 170 0.06 -13.01 -10.62
CA ASP A 170 1.02 -13.75 -11.45
C ASP A 170 2.06 -14.52 -10.60
N ALA A 171 2.16 -14.19 -9.30
CA ALA A 171 2.94 -14.93 -8.33
C ALA A 171 2.21 -16.17 -7.75
N GLY A 172 0.92 -16.35 -8.04
CA GLY A 172 0.13 -17.51 -7.59
C GLY A 172 -0.87 -17.21 -6.46
N PHE A 173 -0.82 -16.02 -5.88
CA PHE A 173 -1.76 -15.63 -4.83
C PHE A 173 -3.18 -15.52 -5.40
N GLY A 174 -4.11 -16.26 -4.79
CA GLY A 174 -5.53 -16.24 -5.20
C GLY A 174 -5.85 -17.07 -6.44
N THR A 175 -4.94 -17.90 -6.96
CA THR A 175 -5.15 -18.61 -8.24
C THR A 175 -5.08 -20.14 -8.17
N GLU A 176 -4.52 -20.73 -7.11
CA GLU A 176 -4.32 -22.19 -7.05
C GLU A 176 -5.61 -22.99 -6.77
N GLY A 177 -6.50 -22.45 -5.92
CA GLY A 177 -7.79 -23.03 -5.58
C GLY A 177 -8.98 -22.19 -6.07
N SER A 178 -10.12 -22.84 -6.32
CA SER A 178 -11.34 -22.16 -6.83
C SER A 178 -11.95 -21.15 -5.84
N LYS A 179 -11.64 -21.30 -4.54
CA LYS A 179 -12.05 -20.41 -3.45
C LYS A 179 -10.90 -19.57 -2.89
N HIS A 180 -9.80 -19.47 -3.63
CA HIS A 180 -8.69 -18.60 -3.26
C HIS A 180 -8.92 -17.19 -3.82
N SER A 181 -8.56 -16.18 -3.05
CA SER A 181 -8.68 -14.78 -3.48
C SER A 181 -7.56 -13.94 -2.88
N ALA A 182 -7.11 -12.92 -3.61
CA ALA A 182 -6.10 -11.99 -3.14
C ALA A 182 -6.56 -10.54 -3.34
N PHE A 183 -6.40 -9.71 -2.31
CA PHE A 183 -6.81 -8.31 -2.30
C PHE A 183 -5.73 -7.42 -1.73
N ILE A 184 -5.70 -6.17 -2.17
CA ILE A 184 -5.02 -5.08 -1.46
C ILE A 184 -6.06 -4.48 -0.52
N ASP A 185 -5.76 -4.41 0.77
CA ASP A 185 -6.72 -4.02 1.81
C ASP A 185 -6.42 -2.60 2.35
N LEU A 186 -5.72 -2.51 3.48
CA LEU A 186 -5.34 -1.26 4.12
C LEU A 186 -3.98 -0.75 3.58
N THR A 187 -3.76 0.56 3.67
CA THR A 187 -2.40 1.10 3.60
C THR A 187 -1.58 0.69 4.83
N GLU A 188 -0.25 0.75 4.73
CA GLU A 188 0.68 0.44 5.83
C GLU A 188 0.36 1.26 7.10
N SER A 189 0.13 2.57 6.97
CA SER A 189 -0.23 3.43 8.12
C SER A 189 -1.62 3.15 8.71
N GLU A 190 -2.62 2.84 7.89
CA GLU A 190 -3.95 2.46 8.37
C GLU A 190 -3.93 1.14 9.14
N ALA A 191 -3.19 0.15 8.62
CA ALA A 191 -3.01 -1.12 9.30
C ALA A 191 -2.28 -0.93 10.65
N ALA A 192 -1.22 -0.11 10.69
CA ALA A 192 -0.52 0.23 11.91
C ALA A 192 -1.46 0.86 12.97
N ALA A 193 -2.36 1.74 12.54
CA ALA A 193 -3.38 2.33 13.41
C ALA A 193 -4.42 1.32 13.91
N VAL A 194 -4.87 0.40 13.05
CA VAL A 194 -5.80 -0.66 13.48
C VAL A 194 -5.18 -1.53 14.57
N ALA A 195 -3.95 -1.99 14.35
CA ALA A 195 -3.25 -2.80 15.34
C ALA A 195 -3.03 -2.05 16.65
N THR A 196 -2.70 -0.75 16.58
CA THR A 196 -2.55 0.11 17.77
C THR A 196 -3.82 0.12 18.60
N LEU A 197 -4.97 0.41 17.98
CA LEU A 197 -6.24 0.49 18.69
C LEU A 197 -6.65 -0.88 19.27
N LYS A 198 -6.41 -1.97 18.53
CA LYS A 198 -6.75 -3.34 18.94
C LYS A 198 -5.83 -3.89 20.03
N ALA A 199 -4.58 -3.43 20.11
CA ALA A 199 -3.63 -3.83 21.14
C ALA A 199 -3.97 -3.28 22.53
N GLY A 200 -4.72 -2.17 22.61
CA GLY A 200 -5.08 -1.53 23.88
C GLY A 200 -3.87 -1.07 24.70
N ALA A 201 -2.74 -0.79 24.03
CA ALA A 201 -1.48 -0.39 24.67
C ALA A 201 -1.55 0.99 25.34
N VAL A 202 -2.50 1.81 24.90
CA VAL A 202 -2.79 3.15 25.39
C VAL A 202 -4.29 3.27 25.68
N ASP A 203 -4.63 4.01 26.74
CA ASP A 203 -6.03 4.31 27.10
C ASP A 203 -6.60 5.34 26.11
N LEU A 204 -7.11 4.84 24.98
CA LEU A 204 -7.72 5.64 23.92
C LEU A 204 -9.25 5.66 24.06
N ARG A 205 -9.79 6.84 24.35
CA ARG A 205 -11.21 7.11 24.57
C ARG A 205 -11.86 7.70 23.34
N VAL A 206 -13.18 7.64 23.29
CA VAL A 206 -13.96 8.24 22.20
C VAL A 206 -13.62 9.72 22.08
N ASN A 207 -13.36 10.15 20.84
CA ASN A 207 -12.88 11.47 20.42
C ASN A 207 -11.39 11.75 20.56
N ASP A 208 -10.61 10.90 21.24
CA ASP A 208 -9.17 11.04 21.32
C ASP A 208 -8.55 10.95 19.92
N VAL A 209 -7.52 11.75 19.70
CA VAL A 209 -6.78 11.81 18.44
C VAL A 209 -5.35 11.33 18.67
N PHE A 210 -4.90 10.42 17.81
CA PHE A 210 -3.54 9.91 17.83
C PHE A 210 -2.96 9.87 16.43
N LEU A 211 -1.63 10.02 16.35
CA LEU A 211 -0.87 9.92 15.12
C LEU A 211 -0.11 8.60 15.11
N THR A 212 -0.27 7.82 14.06
CA THR A 212 0.63 6.70 13.78
C THR A 212 1.71 7.14 12.80
N VAL A 213 2.94 6.74 13.06
CA VAL A 213 4.11 7.00 12.23
C VAL A 213 4.83 5.68 12.01
N ASP A 214 4.51 5.02 10.89
CA ASP A 214 5.15 3.79 10.48
C ASP A 214 6.42 4.12 9.69
N ALA A 215 7.55 4.19 10.41
CA ALA A 215 8.86 4.47 9.84
C ALA A 215 9.54 3.15 9.47
N GLY A 216 9.44 2.77 8.21
CA GLY A 216 9.93 1.52 7.66
C GLY A 216 11.34 1.60 7.08
N GLY A 217 11.62 0.66 6.15
CA GLY A 217 12.91 0.56 5.49
C GLY A 217 13.15 1.62 4.41
N GLY A 218 12.12 1.95 3.62
CA GLY A 218 12.23 2.93 2.52
C GLY A 218 11.24 4.09 2.60
N THR A 219 10.17 3.95 3.38
CA THR A 219 9.10 4.94 3.51
C THR A 219 8.77 5.16 4.99
N THR A 220 8.29 6.35 5.29
CA THR A 220 7.68 6.68 6.56
C THR A 220 6.26 7.16 6.30
N ASP A 221 5.31 6.44 6.84
CA ASP A 221 3.89 6.58 6.56
C ASP A 221 3.14 7.08 7.80
N LEU A 222 2.24 8.04 7.62
CA LEU A 222 1.55 8.75 8.69
C LEU A 222 0.04 8.68 8.52
N ALA A 223 -0.66 8.29 9.60
CA ALA A 223 -2.11 8.37 9.67
C ALA A 223 -2.58 9.02 10.97
N LEU A 224 -3.43 10.04 10.83
CA LEU A 224 -4.04 10.78 11.93
C LEU A 224 -5.46 10.25 12.14
N MET A 225 -5.69 9.62 13.30
CA MET A 225 -6.92 8.90 13.59
C MET A 225 -7.65 9.52 14.77
N ARG A 226 -8.99 9.40 14.75
CA ARG A 226 -9.86 9.66 15.89
C ARG A 226 -10.59 8.40 16.28
N VAL A 227 -10.61 8.08 17.57
CA VAL A 227 -11.42 6.99 18.11
C VAL A 227 -12.90 7.37 18.04
N THR A 228 -13.71 6.53 17.39
CA THR A 228 -15.17 6.73 17.25
C THR A 228 -15.98 5.80 18.14
N SER A 229 -15.38 4.69 18.58
CA SER A 229 -15.98 3.76 19.55
C SER A 229 -14.90 3.10 20.41
N SER A 230 -15.07 3.15 21.73
CA SER A 230 -14.24 2.44 22.71
C SER A 230 -14.90 1.14 23.19
N ASP A 231 -15.76 0.53 22.37
CA ASP A 231 -16.31 -0.80 22.67
C ASP A 231 -15.18 -1.82 22.86
N SER A 232 -15.20 -2.54 23.99
CA SER A 232 -14.14 -3.49 24.34
C SER A 232 -13.96 -4.65 23.35
N LYS A 233 -15.00 -5.03 22.61
CA LYS A 233 -14.96 -6.12 21.61
C LYS A 233 -14.71 -5.57 20.22
N PHE A 234 -15.41 -4.50 19.85
CA PHE A 234 -15.45 -3.94 18.50
C PHE A 234 -15.13 -2.43 18.50
N PRO A 235 -13.91 -2.02 18.91
CA PRO A 235 -13.52 -0.62 18.87
C PRO A 235 -13.47 -0.12 17.43
N GLN A 236 -13.72 1.18 17.24
CA GLN A 236 -13.71 1.80 15.91
C GLN A 236 -12.99 3.14 15.94
N MET A 237 -12.45 3.53 14.79
CA MET A 237 -11.82 4.81 14.55
C MET A 237 -12.07 5.30 13.13
N SER A 238 -11.93 6.61 12.94
CA SER A 238 -12.02 7.30 11.65
C SER A 238 -10.75 8.08 11.36
N GLN A 239 -10.39 8.24 10.09
CA GLN A 239 -9.35 9.20 9.72
C GLN A 239 -9.83 10.63 9.93
N VAL A 240 -8.96 11.44 10.52
CA VAL A 240 -9.14 12.89 10.62
C VAL A 240 -8.74 13.58 9.33
N ALA A 241 -7.74 13.02 8.64
CA ALA A 241 -7.18 13.54 7.41
C ALA A 241 -6.70 12.40 6.51
N ALA A 242 -6.65 12.63 5.20
CA ALA A 242 -6.09 11.68 4.24
C ALA A 242 -4.66 11.30 4.64
N VAL A 243 -4.35 10.01 4.65
CA VAL A 243 -3.02 9.47 4.99
C VAL A 243 -1.92 10.06 4.10
N SER A 244 -0.71 10.17 4.65
CA SER A 244 0.43 10.77 3.96
C SER A 244 1.70 9.96 4.20
N GLY A 245 2.54 9.82 3.18
CA GLY A 245 3.83 9.16 3.30
C GLY A 245 4.98 10.00 2.77
N VAL A 246 6.20 9.63 3.10
CA VAL A 246 7.43 10.21 2.58
C VAL A 246 8.47 9.11 2.33
N GLY A 247 9.28 9.25 1.27
CA GLY A 247 10.39 8.33 0.96
C GLY A 247 11.59 8.50 1.92
N VAL A 248 11.36 8.31 3.22
CA VAL A 248 12.38 8.32 4.28
C VAL A 248 12.28 7.01 5.03
N GLY A 249 13.38 6.30 5.18
CA GLY A 249 13.42 5.03 5.91
C GLY A 249 14.85 4.61 6.26
N SER A 250 14.98 3.50 6.98
CA SER A 250 16.27 3.04 7.51
C SER A 250 17.34 2.77 6.45
N SER A 251 16.96 2.45 5.21
CA SER A 251 17.93 2.19 4.13
C SER A 251 18.75 3.41 3.73
N LEU A 252 18.22 4.62 3.98
CA LEU A 252 18.96 5.84 3.73
C LEU A 252 20.10 6.04 4.73
N ILE A 253 20.00 5.49 5.94
CA ILE A 253 21.08 5.43 6.93
C ILE A 253 22.21 4.55 6.40
N ASP A 254 21.87 3.38 5.84
CA ASP A 254 22.84 2.47 5.23
C ASP A 254 23.58 3.14 4.05
N ARG A 255 22.84 3.88 3.23
CA ARG A 255 23.41 4.67 2.12
C ARG A 255 24.31 5.81 2.62
N ALA A 256 23.89 6.51 3.66
CA ALA A 256 24.67 7.59 4.26
C ALA A 256 25.98 7.06 4.87
N PHE A 257 25.93 5.90 5.54
CA PHE A 257 27.11 5.22 6.06
C PHE A 257 28.04 4.74 4.94
N THR A 258 27.49 4.15 3.88
CA THR A 258 28.26 3.75 2.69
C THR A 258 29.04 4.95 2.15
N ARG A 259 28.38 6.10 1.97
CA ARG A 259 29.02 7.33 1.50
C ARG A 259 30.11 7.83 2.47
N LEU A 260 29.85 7.79 3.77
CA LEU A 260 30.84 8.18 4.80
C LEU A 260 32.11 7.33 4.69
N VAL A 261 31.97 6.02 4.54
CA VAL A 261 33.10 5.10 4.38
C VAL A 261 33.81 5.34 3.05
N SER A 262 33.07 5.46 1.93
CA SER A 262 33.66 5.73 0.61
C SER A 262 34.47 7.02 0.59
N GLN A 263 33.96 8.10 1.21
CA GLN A 263 34.68 9.36 1.28
C GLN A 263 35.99 9.20 2.08
N ARG A 264 35.94 8.53 3.23
CA ARG A 264 37.11 8.31 4.08
C ARG A 264 38.19 7.49 3.36
N VAL A 265 37.78 6.46 2.61
CA VAL A 265 38.70 5.65 1.79
C VAL A 265 39.30 6.48 0.66
N ALA A 266 38.51 7.31 -0.03
CA ALA A 266 39.00 8.17 -1.10
C ALA A 266 40.02 9.22 -0.62
N GLU A 267 39.93 9.65 0.64
CA GLU A 267 40.87 10.59 1.28
C GLU A 267 42.21 9.92 1.66
N CYS A 268 42.30 8.58 1.64
CA CYS A 268 43.51 7.82 1.97
C CYS A 268 43.90 6.87 0.82
N PRO A 269 44.41 7.39 -0.31
CA PRO A 269 44.71 6.59 -1.51
C PRO A 269 45.87 5.61 -1.33
N ASP A 270 46.65 5.76 -0.25
CA ASP A 270 47.72 4.87 0.16
C ASP A 270 47.22 3.53 0.73
N PHE A 271 45.92 3.42 1.03
CA PHE A 271 45.31 2.20 1.55
C PHE A 271 44.29 1.62 0.57
N ASN A 272 44.70 0.59 -0.17
CA ASN A 272 43.88 -0.02 -1.21
C ASN A 272 42.82 -0.98 -0.65
N LEU A 273 41.55 -0.69 -0.90
CA LEU A 273 40.41 -1.52 -0.53
C LEU A 273 39.56 -1.82 -1.78
N PRO A 274 38.85 -2.95 -1.83
CA PRO A 274 37.94 -3.25 -2.95
C PRO A 274 36.88 -2.16 -3.13
N ASP A 275 36.47 -1.90 -4.38
CA ASP A 275 35.50 -0.85 -4.71
C ASP A 275 34.15 -1.01 -3.97
N ASP A 276 33.76 -2.25 -3.68
CA ASP A 276 32.52 -2.60 -2.99
C ASP A 276 32.62 -2.55 -1.45
N PHE A 277 33.82 -2.24 -0.90
CA PHE A 277 34.11 -2.36 0.53
C PHE A 277 33.15 -1.55 1.40
N ALA A 278 32.85 -0.31 1.02
CA ALA A 278 31.95 0.56 1.77
C ALA A 278 30.53 -0.03 1.86
N LEU A 279 30.05 -0.64 0.77
CA LEU A 279 28.75 -1.31 0.72
C LEU A 279 28.76 -2.58 1.58
N ARG A 280 29.83 -3.38 1.52
CA ARG A 280 30.00 -4.56 2.40
C ARG A 280 30.04 -4.16 3.86
N MET A 281 30.76 -3.09 4.22
CA MET A 281 30.81 -2.58 5.59
C MET A 281 29.43 -2.12 6.08
N ALA A 282 28.63 -1.44 5.24
CA ALA A 282 27.25 -1.07 5.58
C ALA A 282 26.32 -2.29 5.76
N ARG A 283 26.67 -3.44 5.18
CA ARG A 283 25.93 -4.71 5.34
C ARG A 283 26.47 -5.59 6.46
N SER A 284 27.64 -5.26 7.00
CA SER A 284 28.34 -6.05 8.03
C SER A 284 27.50 -6.21 9.30
N PRO A 285 27.64 -7.33 10.03
CA PRO A 285 27.02 -7.50 11.34
C PRO A 285 27.38 -6.37 12.33
N GLY A 286 28.61 -5.86 12.24
CA GLY A 286 29.12 -4.77 13.08
C GLY A 286 28.31 -3.48 12.91
N PHE A 287 28.16 -2.99 11.68
CA PHE A 287 27.37 -1.78 11.44
C PHE A 287 25.88 -1.99 11.71
N LYS A 288 25.31 -3.14 11.32
CA LYS A 288 23.91 -3.48 11.64
C LYS A 288 23.64 -3.40 13.14
N SER A 289 24.54 -3.95 13.97
CA SER A 289 24.43 -3.88 15.42
C SER A 289 24.50 -2.43 15.93
N VAL A 290 25.45 -1.63 15.44
CA VAL A 290 25.55 -0.20 15.81
C VAL A 290 24.27 0.54 15.44
N LYS A 291 23.79 0.38 14.20
CA LYS A 291 22.58 1.03 13.69
C LYS A 291 21.34 0.67 14.50
N HIS A 292 21.09 -0.63 14.73
CA HIS A 292 19.86 -1.08 15.39
C HIS A 292 19.81 -0.70 16.87
N LYS A 293 20.96 -0.65 17.55
CA LYS A 293 21.06 -0.36 18.99
C LYS A 293 21.33 1.11 19.29
N PHE A 294 21.51 1.95 18.27
CA PHE A 294 21.79 3.36 18.46
C PHE A 294 20.63 4.06 19.20
N GLY A 295 20.98 4.81 20.25
CA GLY A 295 20.03 5.47 21.17
C GLY A 295 19.68 4.65 22.41
N GLU A 296 19.98 3.36 22.45
CA GLU A 296 19.83 2.57 23.68
C GLU A 296 20.96 2.91 24.65
N LYS A 297 20.62 3.38 25.85
CA LYS A 297 21.59 3.92 26.83
C LYS A 297 22.83 3.03 27.05
N VAL A 298 22.65 1.71 27.10
CA VAL A 298 23.71 0.73 27.35
C VAL A 298 24.65 0.51 26.15
N TYR A 299 24.20 0.87 24.94
CA TYR A 299 24.97 0.72 23.70
C TYR A 299 25.55 2.04 23.19
N MET A 300 25.22 3.16 23.84
CA MET A 300 25.79 4.46 23.49
C MET A 300 27.26 4.53 23.90
N GLN A 301 28.13 4.66 22.90
CA GLN A 301 29.57 4.83 23.07
C GLN A 301 30.03 6.13 22.41
N GLU A 302 31.07 6.76 22.94
CA GLU A 302 31.70 7.92 22.29
C GLU A 302 32.42 7.53 20.99
N THR A 303 32.84 6.27 20.87
CA THR A 303 33.49 5.73 19.67
C THR A 303 33.05 4.29 19.42
N TYR A 304 32.57 4.03 18.22
CA TYR A 304 32.19 2.70 17.73
C TYR A 304 33.31 2.11 16.88
N LYS A 305 33.63 0.83 17.12
CA LYS A 305 34.67 0.11 16.37
C LYS A 305 34.01 -0.96 15.51
N ILE A 306 34.08 -0.82 14.19
CA ILE A 306 33.46 -1.74 13.22
C ILE A 306 34.56 -2.53 12.52
N LEU A 307 34.47 -3.86 12.57
CA LEU A 307 35.44 -4.76 11.93
C LEU A 307 35.48 -4.53 10.42
N MET A 308 36.68 -4.43 9.87
CA MET A 308 36.92 -4.39 8.43
C MET A 308 37.14 -5.82 7.93
N GLU A 309 36.09 -6.45 7.40
CA GLU A 309 36.18 -7.82 6.88
C GLU A 309 37.23 -7.92 5.76
N GLY A 310 38.15 -8.87 5.90
CA GLY A 310 39.28 -9.07 4.99
C GLY A 310 40.53 -8.23 5.31
N VAL A 311 40.52 -7.43 6.38
CA VAL A 311 41.68 -6.66 6.85
C VAL A 311 42.26 -7.29 8.13
N GLY A 312 43.58 -7.37 8.22
CA GLY A 312 44.28 -7.99 9.36
C GLY A 312 44.11 -7.23 10.67
N TYR A 313 44.06 -7.96 11.80
CA TYR A 313 43.94 -7.39 13.14
C TYR A 313 45.18 -6.62 13.62
N ASP A 314 46.30 -6.73 12.92
CA ASP A 314 47.53 -5.97 13.12
C ASP A 314 47.52 -4.63 12.37
N THR A 315 46.52 -4.39 11.52
CA THR A 315 46.42 -3.18 10.70
C THR A 315 45.99 -1.98 11.54
N ASN A 316 46.78 -0.91 11.49
CA ASN A 316 46.48 0.40 12.06
C ASN A 316 46.71 1.47 10.99
N HIS A 317 45.84 2.46 10.92
CA HIS A 317 45.96 3.56 9.95
C HIS A 317 45.33 4.83 10.49
N GLU A 318 46.12 5.88 10.71
CA GLU A 318 45.65 7.11 11.34
C GLU A 318 44.62 7.85 10.48
N GLY A 319 44.90 8.06 9.18
CA GLY A 319 43.99 8.76 8.26
C GLY A 319 42.60 8.13 8.14
N LEU A 320 42.55 6.82 7.87
CA LEU A 320 41.31 6.03 7.87
C LEU A 320 40.68 5.84 9.25
N ARG A 321 41.37 6.22 10.34
CA ARG A 321 41.00 5.94 11.72
C ARG A 321 40.75 4.45 11.93
N VAL A 322 41.76 3.63 11.64
CA VAL A 322 41.74 2.18 11.82
C VAL A 322 42.65 1.80 12.98
N GLN A 323 42.11 1.01 13.90
CA GLN A 323 42.88 0.36 14.97
C GLN A 323 42.54 -1.11 15.02
N GLU A 324 43.58 -1.96 15.03
CA GLU A 324 43.46 -3.41 15.09
C GLU A 324 42.46 -3.99 14.07
N GLY A 325 42.55 -3.57 12.81
CA GLY A 325 41.65 -4.00 11.73
C GLY A 325 40.19 -3.53 11.87
N ARG A 326 39.91 -2.56 12.75
CA ARG A 326 38.57 -1.98 12.95
C ARG A 326 38.59 -0.51 12.59
N MET A 327 37.61 -0.06 11.81
CA MET A 327 37.41 1.35 11.53
C MET A 327 36.61 2.01 12.66
N LEU A 328 37.09 3.18 13.11
CA LEU A 328 36.53 3.92 14.23
C LEU A 328 35.55 4.99 13.72
N PHE A 329 34.41 5.10 14.40
CA PHE A 329 33.40 6.13 14.13
C PHE A 329 33.02 6.80 15.44
N SER A 330 33.07 8.13 15.48
CA SER A 330 32.57 8.89 16.62
C SER A 330 31.06 8.75 16.75
N LYS A 331 30.55 8.97 17.97
CA LYS A 331 29.12 9.09 18.23
C LYS A 331 28.44 10.11 17.31
N GLN A 332 29.08 11.26 17.10
CA GLN A 332 28.54 12.32 16.27
C GLN A 332 28.42 11.90 14.80
N GLU A 333 29.41 11.19 14.26
CA GLU A 333 29.35 10.65 12.90
C GLU A 333 28.16 9.71 12.73
N ILE A 334 27.97 8.76 13.65
CA ILE A 334 26.82 7.85 13.61
C ILE A 334 25.50 8.61 13.79
N GLN A 335 25.43 9.54 14.74
CA GLN A 335 24.25 10.36 15.00
C GLN A 335 23.79 11.14 13.76
N SER A 336 24.74 11.74 13.04
CA SER A 336 24.46 12.52 11.83
C SER A 336 23.79 11.71 10.73
N LEU A 337 23.99 10.39 10.70
CA LEU A 337 23.32 9.48 9.75
C LEU A 337 21.82 9.39 10.03
N PHE A 338 21.40 9.54 11.29
CA PHE A 338 19.99 9.49 11.70
C PHE A 338 19.34 10.88 11.63
N ASP A 339 20.06 11.93 12.01
CA ASP A 339 19.50 13.27 12.20
C ASP A 339 18.76 13.79 10.97
N VAL A 340 19.33 13.61 9.77
CA VAL A 340 18.70 14.02 8.51
C VAL A 340 17.32 13.38 8.32
N HIS A 341 17.15 12.13 8.76
CA HIS A 341 15.89 11.40 8.66
C HIS A 341 14.90 11.80 9.75
N VAL A 342 15.38 12.03 10.98
CA VAL A 342 14.56 12.56 12.06
C VAL A 342 13.96 13.92 11.65
N GLU A 343 14.76 14.81 11.05
CA GLU A 343 14.27 16.11 10.55
C GLU A 343 13.20 15.95 9.47
N ALA A 344 13.42 15.04 8.52
CA ALA A 344 12.48 14.82 7.44
C ALA A 344 11.14 14.25 7.94
N ILE A 345 11.16 13.33 8.91
CA ILE A 345 9.97 12.78 9.57
C ILE A 345 9.28 13.90 10.38
N MET A 346 10.04 14.66 11.18
CA MET A 346 9.52 15.77 11.96
C MET A 346 8.83 16.81 11.07
N GLY A 347 9.43 17.17 9.93
CA GLY A 347 8.82 18.10 8.98
C GLY A 347 7.48 17.62 8.41
N ARG A 348 7.26 16.30 8.30
CA ARG A 348 5.95 15.74 7.92
C ARG A 348 4.95 15.76 9.06
N ILE A 349 5.40 15.50 10.28
CA ILE A 349 4.58 15.60 11.49
C ILE A 349 4.09 17.05 11.67
N VAL A 350 5.01 18.03 11.62
CA VAL A 350 4.69 19.46 11.76
C VAL A 350 3.65 19.88 10.73
N LYS A 351 3.84 19.55 9.45
CA LYS A 351 2.85 19.84 8.40
C LYS A 351 1.46 19.27 8.71
N ARG A 352 1.38 18.11 9.35
CA ARG A 352 0.09 17.51 9.74
C ARG A 352 -0.54 18.26 10.90
N LEU A 353 0.26 18.72 11.86
CA LEU A 353 -0.19 19.50 13.00
C LEU A 353 -0.62 20.91 12.57
N ASP A 354 0.15 21.56 11.70
CA ASP A 354 -0.19 22.86 11.10
C ASP A 354 -1.54 22.79 10.37
N TRP A 355 -1.76 21.72 9.59
CA TRP A 355 -3.04 21.51 8.91
C TRP A 355 -4.23 21.43 9.88
N LEU A 356 -4.07 20.86 11.08
CA LEU A 356 -5.13 20.90 12.10
C LEU A 356 -5.42 22.34 12.52
N THR A 357 -4.39 23.13 12.80
CA THR A 357 -4.56 24.53 13.18
C THR A 357 -5.24 25.34 12.06
N GLU A 358 -4.82 25.16 10.81
CA GLU A 358 -5.36 25.84 9.64
C GLU A 358 -6.84 25.52 9.37
N GLU A 359 -7.25 24.27 9.60
CA GLU A 359 -8.65 23.84 9.48
C GLU A 359 -9.51 24.22 10.71
N GLY A 360 -8.96 24.99 11.65
CA GLY A 360 -9.66 25.40 12.88
C GLY A 360 -9.99 24.25 13.82
N ARG A 361 -9.21 23.16 13.75
CA ARG A 361 -9.38 21.96 14.56
C ARG A 361 -8.68 22.15 15.92
N ALA A 362 -9.47 22.11 16.99
CA ALA A 362 -9.01 22.28 18.38
C ALA A 362 -8.45 20.98 19.00
N GLU A 363 -8.48 19.87 18.25
CA GLU A 363 -8.06 18.55 18.70
C GLU A 363 -6.59 18.52 19.17
N GLN A 364 -6.33 17.83 20.28
CA GLN A 364 -4.98 17.52 20.74
C GLN A 364 -4.57 16.12 20.28
N VAL A 365 -3.37 16.01 19.73
CA VAL A 365 -2.71 14.74 19.48
C VAL A 365 -2.00 14.32 20.77
N GLU A 366 -2.60 13.38 21.50
CA GLU A 366 -2.08 12.93 22.80
C GLU A 366 -0.97 11.90 22.64
N TYR A 367 -1.13 11.00 21.66
CA TYR A 367 -0.20 9.91 21.41
C TYR A 367 0.32 9.94 19.99
N MET A 368 1.63 9.71 19.87
CA MET A 368 2.29 9.38 18.63
C MET A 368 2.85 7.97 18.73
N ILE A 369 2.37 7.08 17.85
CA ILE A 369 2.71 5.67 17.87
C ILE A 369 3.73 5.41 16.78
N LEU A 370 4.94 5.04 17.18
CA LEU A 370 6.01 4.68 16.24
C LEU A 370 5.97 3.18 15.92
N SER A 371 6.05 2.86 14.63
CA SER A 371 6.18 1.49 14.15
C SER A 371 7.17 1.36 13.00
N GLY A 372 7.37 0.12 12.53
CA GLY A 372 8.30 -0.19 11.46
C GLY A 372 9.74 -0.35 11.95
N GLY A 373 10.62 -0.74 11.02
CA GLY A 373 12.03 -1.02 11.33
C GLY A 373 12.79 0.20 11.85
N LEU A 374 12.58 1.38 11.25
CA LEU A 374 13.18 2.63 11.72
C LEU A 374 12.45 3.16 12.96
N GLY A 375 11.12 3.03 13.05
CA GLY A 375 10.36 3.48 14.23
C GLY A 375 10.63 2.65 15.48
N SER A 376 11.28 1.48 15.34
CA SER A 376 11.82 0.69 16.46
C SER A 376 13.09 1.30 17.07
N SER A 377 13.72 2.29 16.42
CA SER A 377 14.96 2.91 16.90
C SER A 377 14.70 3.75 18.14
N ALA A 378 15.42 3.42 19.23
CA ALA A 378 15.41 4.22 20.45
C ALA A 378 15.84 5.68 20.17
N TYR A 379 16.87 5.88 19.35
CA TYR A 379 17.32 7.22 18.98
C TYR A 379 16.23 8.04 18.31
N VAL A 380 15.57 7.48 17.28
CA VAL A 380 14.49 8.17 16.55
C VAL A 380 13.35 8.54 17.49
N ARG A 381 12.94 7.63 18.38
CA ARG A 381 11.88 7.89 19.35
C ARG A 381 12.22 9.06 20.27
N GLU A 382 13.37 9.02 20.93
CA GLU A 382 13.78 10.07 21.88
C GLU A 382 13.97 11.42 21.17
N ALA A 383 14.55 11.41 19.96
CA ALA A 383 14.76 12.62 19.18
C ALA A 383 13.42 13.26 18.75
N LEU A 384 12.44 12.46 18.31
CA LEU A 384 11.09 12.96 17.99
C LEU A 384 10.38 13.49 19.24
N GLN A 385 10.43 12.78 20.37
CA GLN A 385 9.84 13.24 21.63
C GLN A 385 10.44 14.60 22.05
N GLN A 386 11.76 14.73 22.02
CA GLN A 386 12.44 15.97 22.39
C GLN A 386 12.03 17.13 21.47
N ARG A 387 12.00 16.90 20.15
CA ARG A 387 11.63 17.94 19.17
C ARG A 387 10.19 18.40 19.33
N LEU A 388 9.25 17.48 19.55
CA LEU A 388 7.84 17.82 19.79
C LEU A 388 7.65 18.60 21.08
N THR A 389 8.34 18.19 22.15
CA THR A 389 8.31 18.89 23.45
C THR A 389 8.82 20.33 23.30
N ASN A 390 9.90 20.52 22.52
CA ASN A 390 10.47 21.84 22.26
C ASN A 390 9.61 22.71 21.33
N LEU A 391 8.90 22.08 20.38
CA LEU A 391 8.05 22.79 19.42
C LEU A 391 6.84 23.46 20.10
N GLN A 392 6.31 22.86 21.17
CA GLN A 392 5.11 23.35 21.89
C GLN A 392 3.94 23.67 20.95
N HIS A 393 3.71 22.81 19.95
CA HIS A 393 2.68 23.02 18.94
C HIS A 393 1.27 23.05 19.60
N PRO A 394 0.37 23.97 19.20
CA PRO A 394 -0.94 24.12 19.82
C PRO A 394 -1.78 22.83 19.83
N ASN A 395 -1.70 22.00 18.80
CA ASN A 395 -2.37 20.69 18.71
C ASN A 395 -1.58 19.48 19.27
N ALA A 396 -0.40 19.67 19.90
CA ALA A 396 0.44 18.56 20.38
C ALA A 396 1.24 18.92 21.65
N GLN A 397 0.67 19.74 22.53
CA GLN A 397 1.41 20.30 23.69
C GLN A 397 1.89 19.23 24.68
N HIS A 398 1.16 18.12 24.78
CA HIS A 398 1.42 17.02 25.71
C HIS A 398 1.62 15.69 24.99
N VAL A 399 2.04 15.73 23.72
CA VAL A 399 2.19 14.51 22.92
C VAL A 399 3.25 13.58 23.51
N VAL A 400 2.90 12.31 23.64
CA VAL A 400 3.81 11.25 24.06
C VAL A 400 4.11 10.33 22.88
N VAL A 401 5.39 10.19 22.56
CA VAL A 401 5.90 9.30 21.50
C VAL A 401 6.19 7.93 22.11
N ILE A 402 5.41 6.94 21.72
CA ILE A 402 5.54 5.57 22.22
C ILE A 402 5.81 4.58 21.09
N PRO A 403 6.58 3.50 21.34
CA PRO A 403 6.68 2.42 20.38
C PRO A 403 5.37 1.62 20.36
N SER A 404 5.00 1.14 19.19
CA SER A 404 3.93 0.17 19.03
C SER A 404 4.28 -1.20 19.65
N GLN A 405 3.24 -2.00 19.93
CA GLN A 405 3.44 -3.41 20.26
C GLN A 405 3.77 -4.19 18.98
N ASP A 406 4.92 -4.87 18.97
CA ASP A 406 5.46 -5.61 17.82
C ASP A 406 5.64 -4.74 16.54
N PRO A 407 6.48 -3.69 16.57
CA PRO A 407 6.59 -2.70 15.51
C PRO A 407 6.85 -3.24 14.11
N GLN A 408 7.55 -4.39 14.01
CA GLN A 408 7.94 -4.97 12.73
C GLN A 408 6.80 -5.70 12.01
N LEU A 409 5.81 -6.21 12.77
CA LEU A 409 4.67 -6.97 12.26
C LEU A 409 3.34 -6.22 12.35
N ILE A 410 3.37 -4.97 12.81
CA ILE A 410 2.17 -4.19 13.09
C ILE A 410 1.22 -4.12 11.89
N VAL A 411 1.77 -4.01 10.68
CA VAL A 411 1.01 -3.89 9.43
C VAL A 411 0.25 -5.19 9.14
N ALA A 412 0.96 -6.33 9.10
CA ALA A 412 0.35 -7.61 8.83
C ALA A 412 -0.71 -7.99 9.90
N ARG A 413 -0.43 -7.66 11.17
CA ARG A 413 -1.40 -7.85 12.26
C ARG A 413 -2.61 -6.94 12.12
N GLY A 414 -2.42 -5.66 11.81
CA GLY A 414 -3.49 -4.68 11.66
C GLY A 414 -4.51 -5.08 10.60
N ILE A 415 -4.04 -5.62 9.47
CA ILE A 415 -4.91 -6.15 8.41
C ILE A 415 -5.75 -7.32 8.92
N LEU A 416 -5.12 -8.30 9.57
CA LEU A 416 -5.84 -9.47 10.11
C LEU A 416 -6.81 -9.07 11.21
N GLU A 417 -6.44 -8.13 12.08
CA GLU A 417 -7.30 -7.62 13.14
C GLU A 417 -8.53 -6.88 12.60
N ASN A 418 -8.35 -6.08 11.54
CA ASN A 418 -9.47 -5.45 10.84
C ASN A 418 -10.41 -6.52 10.25
N LYS A 419 -9.86 -7.52 9.54
CA LYS A 419 -10.64 -8.60 8.93
C LYS A 419 -11.37 -9.43 10.00
N ARG A 420 -10.69 -9.78 11.10
CA ARG A 420 -11.25 -10.54 12.21
C ARG A 420 -12.45 -9.82 12.81
N GLN A 421 -12.33 -8.52 13.07
CA GLN A 421 -13.44 -7.73 13.58
C GLN A 421 -14.63 -7.70 12.63
N ARG A 422 -14.41 -7.52 11.32
CA ARG A 422 -15.50 -7.59 10.33
C ARG A 422 -16.22 -8.94 10.37
N MET A 423 -15.47 -10.04 10.46
CA MET A 423 -16.03 -11.39 10.52
C MET A 423 -16.83 -11.65 11.80
N GLU A 424 -16.36 -11.14 12.95
CA GLU A 424 -16.99 -11.36 14.26
C GLU A 424 -18.20 -10.44 14.52
N SER A 425 -18.19 -9.22 13.98
CA SER A 425 -19.18 -8.18 14.27
C SER A 425 -20.35 -8.10 13.29
N GLY A 426 -20.32 -8.88 12.21
CA GLY A 426 -21.30 -8.77 11.12
C GLY A 426 -21.00 -7.58 10.19
N ASP A 427 -19.74 -7.45 9.80
CA ASP A 427 -19.18 -6.50 8.82
C ASP A 427 -18.79 -5.10 9.34
N LYS A 428 -18.62 -4.91 10.65
CA LYS A 428 -18.07 -3.65 11.17
C LYS A 428 -16.54 -3.66 11.12
N ALA A 429 -15.93 -2.73 10.39
CA ALA A 429 -14.48 -2.55 10.37
C ALA A 429 -13.96 -1.80 11.62
N VAL A 430 -12.67 -1.96 11.92
CA VAL A 430 -11.98 -1.13 12.93
C VAL A 430 -11.83 0.29 12.40
N LEU A 431 -11.38 0.42 11.15
CA LEU A 431 -11.39 1.71 10.45
C LEU A 431 -12.79 1.95 9.86
N SER A 432 -13.62 2.70 10.58
CA SER A 432 -15.01 2.95 10.20
C SER A 432 -15.15 3.92 9.02
N THR A 433 -14.23 4.87 8.89
CA THR A 433 -14.19 5.79 7.74
C THR A 433 -12.77 6.24 7.43
N TRP A 434 -12.51 6.55 6.16
CA TRP A 434 -11.26 7.17 5.69
C TRP A 434 -11.54 8.39 4.83
N ILE A 435 -10.49 9.16 4.52
CA ILE A 435 -10.60 10.35 3.67
C ILE A 435 -10.10 10.01 2.26
N ALA A 436 -10.92 10.30 1.25
CA ALA A 436 -10.59 10.05 -0.14
C ALA A 436 -9.35 10.86 -0.59
N ARG A 437 -8.35 10.17 -1.13
CA ARG A 437 -7.09 10.77 -1.61
C ARG A 437 -7.18 11.38 -3.02
N ALA A 438 -8.21 10.99 -3.78
CA ALA A 438 -8.49 11.47 -5.12
C ALA A 438 -10.01 11.52 -5.37
N SER A 439 -10.40 12.22 -6.42
CA SER A 439 -11.78 12.26 -6.90
C SER A 439 -12.01 11.18 -7.93
N TYR A 440 -13.13 10.47 -7.85
CA TYR A 440 -13.52 9.41 -8.79
C TYR A 440 -14.89 9.71 -9.38
N GLY A 441 -15.03 9.56 -10.69
CA GLY A 441 -16.26 9.87 -11.41
C GLY A 441 -16.53 8.92 -12.56
N PHE A 442 -17.76 8.97 -13.06
CA PHE A 442 -18.18 8.25 -14.25
C PHE A 442 -18.28 9.20 -15.44
N ILE A 443 -17.88 8.72 -16.61
CA ILE A 443 -18.26 9.36 -17.87
C ILE A 443 -19.73 9.05 -18.15
N VAL A 444 -20.54 10.09 -18.29
CA VAL A 444 -21.97 10.02 -18.51
C VAL A 444 -22.42 10.95 -19.65
N GLN A 445 -23.64 10.72 -20.10
CA GLN A 445 -24.38 11.69 -20.92
C GLN A 445 -25.35 12.48 -20.05
N GLN A 446 -25.47 13.78 -20.29
CA GLN A 446 -26.40 14.69 -19.60
C GLN A 446 -27.31 15.35 -20.61
N ILE A 447 -28.54 15.72 -20.21
CA ILE A 447 -29.43 16.47 -21.10
C ILE A 447 -28.75 17.81 -21.42
N TYR A 448 -28.65 18.13 -22.71
CA TYR A 448 -28.00 19.34 -23.16
C TYR A 448 -28.76 20.58 -22.67
N MET A 449 -28.03 21.45 -21.98
CA MET A 449 -28.48 22.74 -21.50
C MET A 449 -27.45 23.78 -21.93
N PRO A 450 -27.81 24.79 -22.76
CA PRO A 450 -26.86 25.74 -23.32
C PRO A 450 -26.01 26.46 -22.26
N THR A 451 -26.58 26.76 -21.10
CA THR A 451 -25.89 27.44 -19.99
C THR A 451 -24.77 26.62 -19.38
N HIS A 452 -24.85 25.29 -19.43
CA HIS A 452 -23.93 24.38 -18.74
C HIS A 452 -23.03 23.61 -19.71
N HIS A 453 -23.48 23.43 -20.96
CA HIS A 453 -22.86 22.54 -21.95
C HIS A 453 -22.43 23.27 -23.22
N PHE A 454 -22.25 24.60 -23.15
CA PHE A 454 -21.67 25.35 -24.25
C PHE A 454 -20.33 24.72 -24.68
N ASP A 455 -20.14 24.57 -25.99
CA ASP A 455 -18.95 23.97 -26.62
C ASP A 455 -18.66 22.48 -26.27
N GLN A 456 -19.63 21.79 -25.65
CA GLN A 456 -19.53 20.34 -25.42
C GLN A 456 -19.93 19.55 -26.65
N ASP A 457 -19.46 18.30 -26.72
CA ASP A 457 -19.92 17.38 -27.75
C ASP A 457 -21.38 17.01 -27.51
N VAL A 458 -22.20 17.09 -28.56
CA VAL A 458 -23.64 16.85 -28.48
C VAL A 458 -24.05 15.73 -29.42
N ARG A 459 -24.91 14.84 -28.92
CA ARG A 459 -25.54 13.78 -29.69
C ARG A 459 -27.06 13.89 -29.57
N GLN A 460 -27.77 13.68 -30.67
CA GLN A 460 -29.23 13.64 -30.64
C GLN A 460 -29.73 12.30 -30.09
N ASP A 461 -30.81 12.31 -29.30
CA ASP A 461 -31.41 11.09 -28.77
C ASP A 461 -32.02 10.24 -29.92
N PRO A 462 -31.68 8.95 -30.03
CA PRO A 462 -32.19 8.08 -31.10
C PRO A 462 -33.70 7.80 -31.05
N TRP A 463 -34.34 8.01 -29.90
CA TRP A 463 -35.76 7.71 -29.66
C TRP A 463 -36.62 8.97 -29.52
N ASP A 464 -36.02 10.12 -29.19
CA ASP A 464 -36.72 11.41 -29.08
C ASP A 464 -35.95 12.56 -29.76
N PRO A 465 -36.34 13.01 -30.96
CA PRO A 465 -35.60 14.05 -31.67
C PRO A 465 -35.56 15.40 -30.94
N ASN A 466 -36.45 15.62 -29.95
CA ASN A 466 -36.45 16.86 -29.16
C ASN A 466 -35.41 16.86 -28.04
N ILE A 467 -34.77 15.71 -27.77
CA ILE A 467 -33.76 15.58 -26.71
C ILE A 467 -32.37 15.57 -27.36
N LYS A 468 -31.51 16.45 -26.85
CA LYS A 468 -30.08 16.48 -27.14
C LYS A 468 -29.31 16.09 -25.87
N TRP A 469 -28.28 15.29 -26.04
CA TRP A 469 -27.41 14.84 -24.96
C TRP A 469 -26.03 15.48 -25.12
N ALA A 470 -25.54 16.14 -24.08
CA ALA A 470 -24.12 16.44 -23.94
C ALA A 470 -23.39 15.14 -23.55
N VAL A 471 -22.44 14.69 -24.36
CA VAL A 471 -21.68 13.45 -24.13
C VAL A 471 -20.35 13.75 -23.47
N ASN A 472 -19.67 12.73 -22.94
CA ASN A 472 -18.36 12.85 -22.29
C ASN A 472 -18.34 13.76 -21.05
N GLN A 473 -19.49 13.89 -20.38
CA GLN A 473 -19.60 14.66 -19.14
C GLN A 473 -19.16 13.80 -17.96
N ILE A 474 -18.60 14.41 -16.93
CA ILE A 474 -18.12 13.71 -15.74
C ILE A 474 -19.14 13.91 -14.62
N GLN A 475 -19.60 12.80 -14.06
CA GLN A 475 -20.31 12.80 -12.79
C GLN A 475 -19.39 12.27 -11.69
N TRP A 476 -18.91 13.19 -10.86
CA TRP A 476 -18.12 12.86 -9.67
C TRP A 476 -18.97 12.13 -8.63
N LEU A 477 -18.52 10.94 -8.23
CA LEU A 477 -19.12 10.12 -7.19
C LEU A 477 -18.48 10.40 -5.84
N ILE A 478 -17.16 10.60 -5.85
CA ILE A 478 -16.34 10.94 -4.70
C ILE A 478 -15.44 12.08 -5.11
N LYS A 479 -15.27 13.05 -4.22
CA LYS A 479 -14.30 14.11 -4.36
C LYS A 479 -13.17 13.89 -3.35
N LYS A 480 -11.97 14.29 -3.73
CA LYS A 480 -10.82 14.35 -2.83
C LYS A 480 -11.20 15.10 -1.56
N GLY A 481 -10.89 14.52 -0.40
CA GLY A 481 -11.28 15.06 0.91
C GLY A 481 -12.61 14.56 1.44
N ASP A 482 -13.44 13.89 0.63
CA ASP A 482 -14.69 13.29 1.11
C ASP A 482 -14.39 12.17 2.13
N THR A 483 -15.23 12.08 3.16
CA THR A 483 -15.23 10.95 4.09
C THR A 483 -15.95 9.77 3.46
N VAL A 484 -15.27 8.63 3.35
CA VAL A 484 -15.80 7.40 2.76
C VAL A 484 -16.04 6.36 3.86
N ASN A 485 -17.22 5.74 3.81
CA ASN A 485 -17.61 4.66 4.70
C ASN A 485 -17.57 3.31 3.93
N PRO A 486 -16.76 2.32 4.36
CA PRO A 486 -16.66 1.02 3.69
C PRO A 486 -17.98 0.24 3.68
N ASP A 487 -18.80 0.45 4.69
CA ASP A 487 -20.04 -0.30 4.92
C ASP A 487 -21.20 0.27 4.10
N SER A 488 -20.97 1.41 3.41
CA SER A 488 -21.95 2.11 2.58
C SER A 488 -21.44 2.20 1.13
N PRO A 489 -21.72 1.20 0.27
CA PRO A 489 -21.26 1.22 -1.11
C PRO A 489 -21.85 2.40 -1.86
N LEU A 490 -21.05 3.02 -2.71
CA LEU A 490 -21.48 4.16 -3.52
C LEU A 490 -22.19 3.63 -4.76
N VAL A 491 -23.46 3.98 -4.91
CA VAL A 491 -24.32 3.39 -5.94
C VAL A 491 -24.51 4.36 -7.09
N LYS A 492 -24.18 3.91 -8.31
CA LYS A 492 -24.57 4.60 -9.54
C LYS A 492 -25.57 3.75 -10.32
N ILE A 493 -26.74 4.34 -10.54
CA ILE A 493 -27.83 3.72 -11.30
C ILE A 493 -27.65 4.06 -12.79
N PHE A 494 -27.77 3.04 -13.63
CA PHE A 494 -27.77 3.14 -15.08
C PHE A 494 -29.11 2.70 -15.67
N GLU A 495 -29.54 3.38 -16.73
CA GLU A 495 -30.73 3.03 -17.50
C GLU A 495 -30.36 2.86 -18.97
N ILE A 496 -30.62 1.68 -19.52
CA ILE A 496 -30.41 1.36 -20.93
C ILE A 496 -31.76 1.22 -21.61
N ARG A 497 -31.94 1.92 -22.72
CA ARG A 497 -33.11 1.77 -23.61
C ARG A 497 -32.82 0.72 -24.68
N LEU A 498 -33.73 -0.23 -24.83
CA LEU A 498 -33.62 -1.40 -25.69
C LEU A 498 -34.81 -1.43 -26.65
N LYS A 499 -34.58 -1.72 -27.93
CA LYS A 499 -35.66 -1.94 -28.90
C LYS A 499 -36.32 -3.28 -28.65
N GLU A 500 -37.52 -3.43 -29.19
CA GLU A 500 -38.20 -4.72 -29.21
C GLU A 500 -37.38 -5.74 -30.02
N GLY A 501 -37.02 -6.87 -29.39
CA GLY A 501 -36.16 -7.89 -29.99
C GLY A 501 -34.66 -7.74 -29.68
N ASP A 502 -34.21 -6.61 -29.11
CA ASP A 502 -32.81 -6.50 -28.68
C ASP A 502 -32.54 -7.49 -27.55
N THR A 503 -31.49 -8.31 -27.69
CA THR A 503 -31.05 -9.27 -26.66
C THR A 503 -29.71 -8.90 -26.02
N THR A 504 -28.96 -7.96 -26.60
CA THR A 504 -27.70 -7.48 -26.01
C THR A 504 -27.99 -6.74 -24.71
N ARG A 505 -27.37 -7.20 -23.62
CA ARG A 505 -27.50 -6.65 -22.27
C ARG A 505 -26.11 -6.36 -21.70
N ALA A 506 -25.26 -5.73 -22.49
CA ALA A 506 -23.92 -5.33 -22.07
C ALA A 506 -23.79 -3.80 -22.10
N TRP A 507 -23.01 -3.25 -21.16
CA TRP A 507 -22.80 -1.82 -21.06
C TRP A 507 -21.42 -1.50 -20.53
N ASP A 508 -20.71 -0.65 -21.27
CA ASP A 508 -19.39 -0.17 -20.89
C ASP A 508 -19.54 1.20 -20.25
N THR A 509 -18.88 1.41 -19.12
CA THR A 509 -18.81 2.71 -18.48
C THR A 509 -17.37 3.02 -18.11
N ASP A 510 -16.92 4.19 -18.53
CA ASP A 510 -15.60 4.68 -18.23
C ASP A 510 -15.59 5.42 -16.90
N ILE A 511 -14.54 5.14 -16.12
CA ILE A 511 -14.29 5.75 -14.82
C ILE A 511 -13.08 6.63 -14.97
N VAL A 512 -13.17 7.82 -14.39
CA VAL A 512 -12.12 8.82 -14.39
C VAL A 512 -11.66 9.12 -12.97
N VAL A 513 -10.40 9.53 -12.87
CA VAL A 513 -9.76 9.98 -11.64
C VAL A 513 -9.23 11.41 -11.80
N SER A 514 -9.29 12.20 -10.74
CA SER A 514 -8.65 13.52 -10.67
C SER A 514 -8.01 13.74 -9.30
N ASN A 515 -6.77 14.24 -9.31
CA ASN A 515 -6.05 14.65 -8.10
C ASN A 515 -6.22 16.15 -7.78
N ASN A 516 -6.98 16.87 -8.61
CA ASN A 516 -7.29 18.28 -8.40
C ASN A 516 -8.12 18.49 -7.13
N GLU A 517 -7.98 19.67 -6.54
CA GLU A 517 -8.87 20.09 -5.46
C GLU A 517 -10.33 20.18 -5.95
N PRO A 518 -11.32 19.92 -5.09
CA PRO A 518 -12.74 19.85 -5.48
C PRO A 518 -13.26 21.05 -6.28
N LYS A 519 -12.73 22.26 -6.01
CA LYS A 519 -13.08 23.50 -6.71
C LYS A 519 -12.57 23.58 -8.16
N TRP A 520 -11.59 22.76 -8.52
CA TRP A 520 -10.92 22.71 -9.82
C TRP A 520 -11.24 21.42 -10.59
N LEU A 521 -12.29 20.69 -10.19
CA LEU A 521 -12.69 19.47 -10.89
C LEU A 521 -13.31 19.79 -12.25
N PRO A 522 -12.87 19.13 -13.33
CA PRO A 522 -13.47 19.32 -14.64
C PRO A 522 -14.90 18.78 -14.67
N ARG A 523 -15.73 19.35 -15.56
CA ARG A 523 -17.11 18.92 -15.79
C ARG A 523 -17.22 17.91 -16.94
N SER A 524 -16.22 17.84 -17.80
CA SER A 524 -16.17 16.92 -18.95
C SER A 524 -14.73 16.54 -19.28
N ILE A 525 -14.55 15.47 -20.06
CA ILE A 525 -13.21 15.00 -20.43
C ILE A 525 -12.50 15.92 -21.43
N LYS A 526 -13.21 16.89 -22.03
CA LYS A 526 -12.59 17.95 -22.83
C LYS A 526 -11.74 18.90 -21.99
N GLN A 527 -12.08 19.04 -20.71
CA GLN A 527 -11.35 19.90 -19.79
C GLN A 527 -10.19 19.10 -19.20
N ALA A 528 -9.01 19.72 -19.15
CA ALA A 528 -7.85 19.12 -18.50
C ALA A 528 -8.12 18.87 -17.02
N GLY A 529 -7.44 17.87 -16.45
CA GLY A 529 -7.50 17.57 -15.01
C GLY A 529 -8.30 16.34 -14.63
N ALA A 530 -8.78 15.54 -15.58
CA ALA A 530 -9.29 14.19 -15.34
C ALA A 530 -8.60 13.20 -16.29
N MET A 531 -8.25 12.03 -15.76
CA MET A 531 -7.66 10.94 -16.55
C MET A 531 -8.61 9.75 -16.51
N LYS A 532 -8.73 9.04 -17.62
CA LYS A 532 -9.44 7.76 -17.64
C LYS A 532 -8.63 6.75 -16.82
N LEU A 533 -9.33 6.03 -15.94
CA LEU A 533 -8.75 5.08 -15.01
C LEU A 533 -9.01 3.63 -15.48
N CYS A 534 -10.26 3.35 -15.83
CA CYS A 534 -10.66 2.04 -16.34
C CYS A 534 -12.01 2.10 -17.06
N SER A 535 -12.26 1.09 -17.90
CA SER A 535 -13.57 0.77 -18.43
C SER A 535 -14.18 -0.40 -17.66
N VAL A 536 -15.36 -0.20 -17.10
CA VAL A 536 -16.15 -1.23 -16.43
C VAL A 536 -17.20 -1.74 -17.41
N LYS A 537 -17.07 -3.01 -17.81
CA LYS A 537 -18.05 -3.69 -18.66
C LYS A 537 -19.01 -4.48 -17.79
N SER A 538 -20.28 -4.09 -17.84
CA SER A 538 -21.39 -4.75 -17.15
C SER A 538 -22.09 -5.70 -18.11
N ASN A 539 -22.12 -7.00 -17.79
CA ASN A 539 -22.77 -8.02 -18.60
C ASN A 539 -23.99 -8.59 -17.86
N LEU A 540 -25.17 -8.14 -18.27
CA LEU A 540 -26.48 -8.57 -17.77
C LEU A 540 -27.11 -9.68 -18.65
N ALA A 541 -26.29 -10.48 -19.35
CA ALA A 541 -26.77 -11.67 -20.04
C ALA A 541 -27.55 -12.57 -19.07
N GLY A 542 -28.72 -13.04 -19.49
CA GLY A 542 -29.64 -13.80 -18.64
C GLY A 542 -30.80 -12.99 -18.05
N VAL A 543 -30.75 -11.64 -18.06
CA VAL A 543 -31.92 -10.81 -17.74
C VAL A 543 -32.98 -10.97 -18.83
N GLN A 544 -34.14 -11.46 -18.44
CA GLN A 544 -35.27 -11.75 -19.34
C GLN A 544 -36.10 -10.50 -19.61
N GLN A 545 -36.77 -10.47 -20.77
CA GLN A 545 -37.51 -9.29 -21.23
C GLN A 545 -38.67 -8.88 -20.30
N HIS A 546 -39.31 -9.85 -19.63
CA HIS A 546 -40.37 -9.58 -18.64
C HIS A 546 -39.87 -8.88 -17.36
N GLN A 547 -38.55 -8.87 -17.13
CA GLN A 547 -37.91 -8.17 -15.99
C GLN A 547 -37.59 -6.71 -16.33
N LEU A 548 -37.83 -6.27 -17.57
CA LEU A 548 -37.56 -4.92 -18.05
C LEU A 548 -38.82 -4.05 -17.97
N VAL A 549 -38.62 -2.74 -17.88
CA VAL A 549 -39.74 -1.79 -17.86
C VAL A 549 -40.12 -1.42 -19.29
N LEU A 550 -41.31 -1.85 -19.75
CA LEU A 550 -41.85 -1.43 -21.04
C LEU A 550 -42.29 0.04 -21.01
N LYS A 551 -41.89 0.81 -22.02
CA LYS A 551 -42.36 2.17 -22.27
C LYS A 551 -42.92 2.28 -23.68
N GLU A 552 -44.09 2.89 -23.77
CA GLU A 552 -44.77 3.17 -25.03
C GLU A 552 -44.96 4.68 -25.18
N LYS A 553 -44.42 5.26 -26.25
CA LYS A 553 -44.67 6.66 -26.61
C LYS A 553 -45.74 6.68 -27.70
N ARG A 554 -46.90 7.28 -27.40
CA ARG A 554 -47.99 7.42 -28.37
C ARG A 554 -47.54 8.27 -29.55
N GLY A 555 -47.86 7.79 -30.75
CA GLY A 555 -47.62 8.51 -32.00
C GLY A 555 -48.55 9.71 -32.17
N THR A 556 -48.22 10.58 -33.12
CA THR A 556 -49.16 11.61 -33.61
C THR A 556 -49.87 11.11 -34.87
N CYS A 557 -50.84 11.86 -35.39
CA CYS A 557 -51.60 11.50 -36.59
C CYS A 557 -50.72 11.16 -37.82
N LEU A 558 -49.46 11.63 -37.84
CA LEU A 558 -48.50 11.45 -38.93
C LEU A 558 -47.29 10.57 -38.57
N ARG A 559 -47.17 10.05 -37.34
CA ARG A 559 -46.03 9.22 -36.91
C ARG A 559 -46.48 8.05 -36.04
N ARG A 560 -46.01 6.85 -36.36
CA ARG A 560 -46.22 5.64 -35.54
C ARG A 560 -45.62 5.84 -34.14
N GLY A 561 -46.31 5.33 -33.13
CA GLY A 561 -45.77 5.30 -31.76
C GLY A 561 -44.56 4.38 -31.65
N THR A 562 -43.72 4.63 -30.65
CA THR A 562 -42.48 3.88 -30.43
C THR A 562 -42.58 3.09 -29.14
N LYS A 563 -42.26 1.79 -29.19
CA LYS A 563 -42.11 0.92 -28.01
C LYS A 563 -40.63 0.67 -27.74
N PHE A 564 -40.24 0.73 -26.48
CA PHE A 564 -38.89 0.38 -26.04
C PHE A 564 -38.91 -0.13 -24.60
N TYR A 565 -37.92 -0.92 -24.23
CA TYR A 565 -37.73 -1.45 -22.89
C TYR A 565 -36.62 -0.69 -22.17
N ILE A 566 -36.75 -0.50 -20.87
CA ILE A 566 -35.70 0.07 -20.01
C ILE A 566 -35.15 -1.04 -19.13
N CYS A 567 -33.85 -1.31 -19.27
CA CYS A 567 -33.07 -2.09 -18.32
C CYS A 567 -32.43 -1.14 -17.32
N ARG A 568 -32.84 -1.26 -16.05
CA ARG A 568 -32.28 -0.48 -14.95
C ARG A 568 -31.45 -1.39 -14.05
N PHE A 569 -30.22 -1.00 -13.80
CA PHE A 569 -29.26 -1.74 -12.99
C PHE A 569 -28.34 -0.77 -12.26
N ASP A 570 -27.67 -1.28 -11.23
CA ASP A 570 -26.79 -0.49 -10.40
C ASP A 570 -25.36 -1.00 -10.54
N VAL A 571 -24.41 -0.09 -10.72
CA VAL A 571 -23.00 -0.37 -10.47
C VAL A 571 -22.67 0.20 -9.10
N ARG A 572 -22.34 -0.69 -8.18
CA ARG A 572 -21.84 -0.30 -6.86
C ARG A 572 -20.33 -0.17 -6.92
N VAL A 573 -19.84 1.00 -6.55
CA VAL A 573 -18.42 1.30 -6.41
C VAL A 573 -18.07 1.13 -4.94
N ILE A 574 -17.22 0.14 -4.67
CA ILE A 574 -16.64 -0.07 -3.36
C ILE A 574 -15.25 0.55 -3.43
N VAL A 575 -15.13 1.74 -2.85
CA VAL A 575 -13.82 2.31 -2.59
C VAL A 575 -13.34 1.68 -1.30
N ALA A 576 -12.14 1.14 -1.32
CA ALA A 576 -11.39 0.74 -0.15
C ALA A 576 -10.23 1.73 0.03
N PRO A 577 -9.56 1.75 1.19
CA PRO A 577 -8.49 2.71 1.43
C PRO A 577 -7.34 2.68 0.41
N ALA A 578 -6.98 1.48 -0.06
CA ALA A 578 -5.94 1.26 -1.06
C ALA A 578 -6.45 0.63 -2.38
N ASP A 579 -7.78 0.49 -2.56
CA ASP A 579 -8.34 -0.22 -3.71
C ASP A 579 -9.69 0.34 -4.21
N LEU A 580 -10.03 0.04 -5.46
CA LEU A 580 -11.31 0.33 -6.09
C LEU A 580 -11.91 -0.94 -6.70
N ARG A 581 -13.10 -1.32 -6.22
CA ARG A 581 -13.83 -2.52 -6.65
C ARG A 581 -15.22 -2.16 -7.16
N PHE A 582 -15.74 -3.00 -8.04
CA PHE A 582 -17.04 -2.79 -8.68
C PHE A 582 -17.91 -4.02 -8.57
N GLU A 583 -19.18 -3.80 -8.29
CA GLU A 583 -20.20 -4.84 -8.31
C GLU A 583 -21.36 -4.44 -9.19
N LEU A 584 -21.90 -5.43 -9.91
CA LEU A 584 -23.11 -5.26 -10.71
C LEU A 584 -24.32 -5.78 -9.92
N TRP A 585 -25.38 -4.98 -9.87
CA TRP A 585 -26.62 -5.31 -9.16
C TRP A 585 -27.84 -5.11 -10.06
N PHE A 586 -28.80 -6.02 -9.97
CA PHE A 586 -30.06 -5.96 -10.71
C PHE A 586 -31.21 -6.38 -9.81
N GLY A 587 -32.31 -5.60 -9.79
CA GLY A 587 -33.48 -5.90 -8.97
C GLY A 587 -33.17 -6.00 -7.46
N GLY A 588 -32.20 -5.23 -6.97
CA GLY A 588 -31.79 -5.24 -5.56
C GLY A 588 -30.92 -6.43 -5.13
N LYS A 589 -30.47 -7.27 -6.06
CA LYS A 589 -29.57 -8.40 -5.79
C LYS A 589 -28.25 -8.26 -6.55
N LYS A 590 -27.15 -8.72 -5.94
CA LYS A 590 -25.85 -8.82 -6.62
C LYS A 590 -26.02 -9.75 -7.81
N PHE A 591 -25.69 -9.26 -8.99
CA PHE A 591 -25.87 -10.01 -10.22
C PHE A 591 -24.75 -11.06 -10.32
N SER A 592 -25.15 -12.32 -10.25
CA SER A 592 -24.28 -13.48 -10.40
C SER A 592 -24.89 -14.41 -11.45
N GLY A 593 -24.11 -14.79 -12.46
CA GLY A 593 -24.52 -15.71 -13.53
C GLY A 593 -23.44 -16.72 -13.86
N ASN A 594 -23.65 -17.54 -14.89
CA ASN A 594 -22.66 -18.51 -15.40
C ASN A 594 -21.51 -17.85 -16.17
N HIS A 595 -21.51 -16.53 -16.24
CA HIS A 595 -20.52 -15.68 -16.89
C HIS A 595 -20.01 -14.64 -15.91
N GLN A 596 -18.88 -14.00 -16.21
CA GLN A 596 -18.36 -12.90 -15.42
C GLN A 596 -19.30 -11.68 -15.55
N PRO A 597 -20.01 -11.27 -14.49
CA PRO A 597 -21.01 -10.19 -14.54
C PRO A 597 -20.39 -8.82 -14.79
N ILE A 598 -19.18 -8.63 -14.30
CA ILE A 598 -18.47 -7.36 -14.36
C ILE A 598 -17.00 -7.63 -14.64
N SER A 599 -16.47 -6.96 -15.66
CA SER A 599 -15.04 -7.00 -16.00
C SER A 599 -14.49 -5.59 -16.04
N VAL A 600 -13.31 -5.40 -15.46
CA VAL A 600 -12.64 -4.09 -15.41
C VAL A 600 -11.43 -4.16 -16.32
N GLN A 601 -11.41 -3.28 -17.32
CA GLN A 601 -10.25 -3.04 -18.17
C GLN A 601 -9.57 -1.77 -17.66
N TRP A 602 -8.49 -1.94 -16.91
CA TRP A 602 -7.67 -0.81 -16.45
C TRP A 602 -6.90 -0.23 -17.63
N ASP A 603 -6.83 1.09 -17.69
CA ASP A 603 -5.96 1.72 -18.68
C ASP A 603 -4.51 1.41 -18.33
N ALA A 604 -3.71 1.11 -19.35
CA ALA A 604 -2.27 0.97 -19.17
C ALA A 604 -1.73 2.29 -18.62
N ALA A 605 -0.68 2.23 -17.80
CA ALA A 605 0.12 3.41 -17.50
C ALA A 605 0.53 4.02 -18.84
N GLU A 606 -0.12 5.11 -19.28
CA GLU A 606 0.31 5.80 -20.49
C GLU A 606 1.72 6.37 -20.23
N LYS A 607 2.51 6.34 -21.31
CA LYS A 607 3.96 6.53 -21.35
C LYS A 607 4.43 7.91 -20.90
#